data_AF-A0A7K1UEN6-F1
#
_entry.id   AF-A0A7K1UEN6-F1
#
_cell.length_a   1.000
_cell.length_b   1.000
_cell.length_c   1.000
_cell.angle_alpha   90.00
_cell.angle_beta   90.00
_cell.angle_gamma   90.00
#
_symmetry.space_group_name_H-M   'P 1'
#
loop_
_entity.id
_entity.type
_entity.pdbx_description
1 polymer ?
#
loop_
_entity_poly.entity_id
_entity_poly.type
_entity_poly.pdbx_seq_one_letter_code
_entity_poly.pdbx_strand_id
1 'polypeptide(L)'
;MPINGGSVSFEEELRGFGYINRHTNIFVSVESQEFTETLLGIPVEIRVIPSEYQFDYGDGTVRTTHSPGAPAAESGSFQDPRSLVDAETSTSHVYTQTGIFPVAVTTTFIGEYRLPGGAWTPISGTAAVPASPGEADIWKLDHRQVSGECRDTSYWGCNGPVEIGPGDRPPEIFADQYDESGNYTGP
;
A
#
# COMPACT_ATOMS: atom_id res chain seq x y z
N MET A 1 -10.30 6.24 19.47
CA MET A 1 -10.09 7.66 19.13
C MET A 1 -11.02 7.95 17.96
N PRO A 2 -11.77 9.07 17.91
CA PRO A 2 -12.76 9.28 16.85
C PRO A 2 -12.14 9.55 15.47
N ILE A 3 -10.86 9.93 15.43
CA ILE A 3 -10.13 10.18 14.18
C ILE A 3 -9.69 8.85 13.58
N ASN A 4 -10.02 8.62 12.33
CA ASN A 4 -9.53 7.53 11.50
C ASN A 4 -8.21 7.96 10.82
N GLY A 5 -7.12 7.19 10.97
CA GLY A 5 -5.81 7.51 10.36
C GLY A 5 -5.72 7.26 8.86
N GLY A 6 -6.75 6.68 8.26
CA GLY A 6 -6.80 6.20 6.88
C GLY A 6 -6.51 4.71 6.76
N SER A 7 -6.27 4.28 5.52
CA SER A 7 -5.76 2.95 5.19
C SER A 7 -4.60 3.06 4.21
N VAL A 8 -3.55 2.27 4.41
CA VAL A 8 -2.54 2.04 3.39
C VAL A 8 -3.20 1.35 2.19
N SER A 9 -2.89 1.82 1.00
CA SER A 9 -3.49 1.38 -0.25
C SER A 9 -2.40 1.23 -1.33
N PHE A 10 -2.72 0.39 -2.32
CA PHE A 10 -1.87 0.04 -3.45
C PHE A 10 -2.71 0.13 -4.73
N GLU A 11 -2.08 -0.06 -5.90
CA GLU A 11 -2.82 -0.25 -7.15
C GLU A 11 -3.76 -1.45 -7.02
N GLU A 12 -5.03 -1.27 -7.40
CA GLU A 12 -6.08 -2.28 -7.26
C GLU A 12 -5.73 -3.56 -8.03
N GLU A 13 -5.10 -3.41 -9.20
CA GLU A 13 -4.67 -4.51 -10.06
C GLU A 13 -3.46 -5.27 -9.52
N LEU A 14 -2.66 -4.63 -8.66
CA LEU A 14 -1.43 -5.24 -8.11
C LEU A 14 -1.63 -5.77 -6.70
N ARG A 15 -2.57 -5.22 -5.91
CA ARG A 15 -2.85 -5.68 -4.54
C ARG A 15 -1.59 -5.80 -3.68
N GLY A 16 -0.69 -4.82 -3.77
CA GLY A 16 0.59 -4.81 -3.06
C GLY A 16 1.73 -5.58 -3.73
N PHE A 17 1.49 -6.26 -4.85
CA PHE A 17 2.53 -6.93 -5.63
C PHE A 17 3.55 -5.94 -6.20
N GLY A 18 4.84 -6.28 -6.07
CA GLY A 18 5.94 -5.53 -6.66
C GLY A 18 7.15 -6.40 -6.97
N TYR A 19 8.17 -5.81 -7.60
CA TYR A 19 9.44 -6.48 -7.87
C TYR A 19 10.60 -5.83 -7.14
N ILE A 20 11.60 -6.63 -6.76
CA ILE A 20 12.86 -6.09 -6.24
C ILE A 20 13.50 -5.11 -7.25
N ASN A 21 14.10 -4.05 -6.74
CA ASN A 21 14.75 -2.98 -7.53
C ASN A 21 13.80 -2.27 -8.52
N ARG A 22 12.50 -2.26 -8.23
CA ARG A 22 11.46 -1.54 -8.97
C ARG A 22 10.61 -0.72 -8.00
N HIS A 23 10.00 0.35 -8.49
CA HIS A 23 9.09 1.16 -7.70
C HIS A 23 7.78 0.40 -7.45
N THR A 24 7.45 0.22 -6.17
CA THR A 24 6.13 -0.24 -5.71
C THR A 24 5.36 0.99 -5.25
N ASN A 25 4.23 1.30 -5.91
CA ASN A 25 3.41 2.44 -5.51
C ASN A 25 2.60 2.12 -4.24
N ILE A 26 2.67 3.03 -3.29
CA ILE A 26 2.04 2.93 -1.96
C ILE A 26 1.47 4.30 -1.64
N PHE A 27 0.22 4.37 -1.24
CA PHE A 27 -0.45 5.61 -0.89
C PHE A 27 -1.39 5.40 0.30
N VAL A 28 -1.93 6.50 0.84
CA VAL A 28 -2.87 6.46 1.96
C VAL A 28 -4.22 7.00 1.51
N SER A 29 -5.25 6.18 1.67
CA SER A 29 -6.64 6.60 1.51
C SER A 29 -7.13 7.23 2.82
N VAL A 30 -7.19 8.56 2.87
CA VAL A 30 -7.64 9.32 4.04
C VAL A 30 -8.23 10.67 3.64
N GLU A 31 -9.30 11.05 4.33
CA GLU A 31 -10.02 12.30 4.07
C GLU A 31 -10.07 13.17 5.33
N SER A 32 -10.46 14.44 5.13
CA SER A 32 -10.83 15.31 6.25
C SER A 32 -12.06 14.76 6.94
N GLN A 33 -12.10 14.84 8.26
CA GLN A 33 -13.19 14.28 9.07
C GLN A 33 -13.82 15.38 9.90
N GLU A 34 -15.15 15.36 9.98
CA GLU A 34 -15.93 16.25 10.85
C GLU A 34 -16.76 15.44 11.82
N PHE A 35 -16.74 15.84 13.10
CA PHE A 35 -17.53 15.19 14.14
C PHE A 35 -17.85 16.18 15.26
N THR A 36 -18.87 15.87 16.04
CA THR A 36 -19.33 16.70 17.16
C THR A 36 -19.06 16.00 18.47
N GLU A 37 -18.41 16.70 19.40
CA GLU A 37 -18.13 16.23 20.76
C GLU A 37 -18.77 17.17 21.78
N THR A 38 -19.17 16.64 22.94
CA THR A 38 -19.70 17.48 24.03
C THR A 38 -18.58 17.82 25.00
N LEU A 39 -18.16 19.09 25.03
CA LEU A 39 -17.14 19.59 25.95
C LEU A 39 -17.80 20.50 26.97
N LEU A 40 -17.73 20.12 28.25
CA LEU A 40 -18.32 20.88 29.37
C LEU A 40 -19.83 21.17 29.18
N GLY A 41 -20.56 20.25 28.54
CA GLY A 41 -21.99 20.40 28.26
C GLY A 41 -22.33 21.23 27.02
N ILE A 42 -21.33 21.67 26.26
CA ILE A 42 -21.51 22.43 25.01
C ILE A 42 -21.16 21.51 23.83
N PRO A 43 -22.04 21.37 22.81
CA PRO A 43 -21.69 20.65 21.60
C PRO A 43 -20.69 21.47 20.79
N VAL A 44 -19.53 20.88 20.52
CA VAL A 44 -18.42 21.47 19.75
C VAL A 44 -18.23 20.66 18.49
N GLU A 45 -18.30 21.32 17.35
CA GLU A 45 -18.00 20.70 16.06
C GLU A 45 -16.49 20.81 15.82
N ILE A 46 -15.89 19.70 15.40
CA ILE A 46 -14.46 19.56 15.18
C ILE A 46 -14.25 19.07 13.74
N ARG A 47 -13.36 19.74 13.02
CA ARG A 47 -12.86 19.34 11.71
C ARG A 47 -11.39 19.01 11.84
N VAL A 48 -10.98 17.84 11.37
CA VAL A 48 -9.56 17.45 11.29
C VAL A 48 -9.15 17.23 9.85
N ILE A 49 -7.95 17.71 9.50
CA ILE A 49 -7.42 17.73 8.14
C ILE A 49 -6.05 17.06 8.16
N PRO A 50 -5.83 15.99 7.37
CA PRO A 50 -4.52 15.38 7.19
C PRO A 50 -3.49 16.41 6.69
N SER A 51 -2.28 16.39 7.24
CA SER A 51 -1.26 17.41 6.95
C SER A 51 0.14 16.83 6.68
N GLU A 52 0.42 15.65 7.21
CA GLU A 52 1.70 14.97 7.04
C GLU A 52 1.49 13.45 7.20
N TYR A 53 2.31 12.68 6.49
CA TYR A 53 2.26 11.22 6.44
C TYR A 53 3.65 10.68 6.66
N GLN A 54 3.82 9.80 7.64
CA GLN A 54 5.06 9.08 7.86
C GLN A 54 4.86 7.62 7.44
N PHE A 55 5.45 7.26 6.31
CA PHE A 55 5.49 5.89 5.78
C PHE A 55 6.64 5.12 6.42
N ASP A 56 6.33 3.95 6.98
CA ASP A 56 7.28 2.90 7.28
C ASP A 56 7.02 1.75 6.29
N TYR A 57 8.01 1.47 5.44
CA TYR A 57 7.90 0.48 4.39
C TYR A 57 8.17 -0.95 4.88
N GLY A 58 8.47 -1.16 6.16
CA GLY A 58 8.67 -2.48 6.75
C GLY A 58 10.03 -3.12 6.46
N ASP A 59 10.87 -2.49 5.63
CA ASP A 59 12.26 -2.89 5.36
C ASP A 59 13.29 -2.07 6.16
N GLY A 60 12.82 -1.26 7.11
CA GLY A 60 13.62 -0.32 7.89
C GLY A 60 13.72 1.08 7.27
N THR A 61 13.17 1.29 6.08
CA THR A 61 13.09 2.62 5.45
C THR A 61 11.84 3.35 5.92
N VAL A 62 12.02 4.60 6.35
CA VAL A 62 10.92 5.50 6.72
C VAL A 62 10.99 6.77 5.87
N ARG A 63 9.84 7.29 5.45
CA ARG A 63 9.73 8.54 4.67
C ARG A 63 8.57 9.39 5.16
N THR A 64 8.83 10.67 5.37
CA THR A 64 7.80 11.66 5.70
C THR A 64 7.45 12.52 4.47
N THR A 65 6.17 12.73 4.22
CA THR A 65 5.65 13.52 3.10
C THR A 65 4.48 14.41 3.54
N HIS A 66 4.17 15.44 2.75
CA HIS A 66 2.94 16.26 2.90
C HIS A 66 1.86 15.89 1.87
N SER A 67 2.06 14.80 1.14
CA SER A 67 1.11 14.27 0.16
C SER A 67 0.85 12.81 0.50
N PRO A 68 -0.42 12.36 0.54
CA PRO A 68 -0.75 10.96 0.84
C PRO A 68 -0.33 9.99 -0.28
N GLY A 69 0.18 10.50 -1.40
CA GLY A 69 0.30 9.74 -2.63
C GLY A 69 -1.03 9.66 -3.38
N ALA A 70 -1.05 8.90 -4.46
CA ALA A 70 -2.23 8.60 -5.26
C ALA A 70 -1.96 7.34 -6.11
N PRO A 71 -2.99 6.71 -6.69
CA PRO A 71 -2.81 5.75 -7.76
C PRO A 71 -1.92 6.32 -8.87
N ALA A 72 -1.06 5.49 -9.48
CA ALA A 72 -0.08 5.93 -10.48
C ALA A 72 -0.75 6.50 -11.75
N ALA A 73 -1.97 6.05 -12.07
CA ALA A 73 -2.78 6.62 -13.14
C ALA A 73 -3.17 8.08 -12.86
N GLU A 74 -3.38 8.44 -11.60
CA GLU A 74 -3.78 9.78 -11.16
C GLU A 74 -2.57 10.70 -10.90
N SER A 75 -1.39 10.12 -10.60
CA SER A 75 -0.18 10.90 -10.32
C SER A 75 0.44 11.56 -11.56
N GLY A 76 -0.06 11.26 -12.77
CA GLY A 76 0.49 11.77 -14.03
C GLY A 76 1.82 11.14 -14.42
N SER A 77 2.31 10.16 -13.65
CA SER A 77 3.52 9.36 -13.94
C SER A 77 3.30 8.37 -15.10
N PHE A 78 2.10 8.34 -15.67
CA PHE A 78 1.63 7.30 -16.55
C PHE A 78 1.80 7.66 -18.04
N GLN A 79 2.75 7.00 -18.69
CA GLN A 79 2.89 7.02 -20.17
C GLN A 79 2.58 5.64 -20.80
N ASP A 80 2.55 4.55 -20.01
CA ASP A 80 2.20 3.20 -20.47
C ASP A 80 1.40 2.41 -19.39
N PRO A 81 0.18 1.93 -19.69
CA PRO A 81 -0.61 1.02 -18.84
C PRO A 81 0.11 -0.21 -18.32
N ARG A 82 1.15 -0.69 -19.01
CA ARG A 82 1.94 -1.85 -18.59
C ARG A 82 2.96 -1.52 -17.51
N SER A 83 3.07 -0.25 -17.08
CA SER A 83 4.14 0.23 -16.21
C SER A 83 3.75 0.40 -14.74
N LEU A 84 2.57 -0.07 -14.31
CA LEU A 84 2.14 0.01 -12.90
C LEU A 84 3.15 -0.65 -11.94
N VAL A 85 3.83 -1.71 -12.39
CA VAL A 85 4.81 -2.47 -11.60
C VAL A 85 6.17 -1.78 -11.40
N ASP A 86 6.40 -0.60 -11.98
CA ASP A 86 7.64 0.20 -11.81
C ASP A 86 7.38 1.71 -11.94
N ALA A 87 6.16 2.16 -11.62
CA ALA A 87 5.82 3.58 -11.72
C ALA A 87 6.43 4.37 -10.54
N GLU A 88 7.30 5.32 -10.84
CA GLU A 88 7.79 6.26 -9.84
C GLU A 88 6.68 7.28 -9.48
N THR A 89 6.36 7.36 -8.19
CA THR A 89 5.41 8.32 -7.63
C THR A 89 6.04 9.04 -6.45
N SER A 90 5.35 10.04 -5.90
CA SER A 90 5.86 10.79 -4.73
C SER A 90 6.02 9.92 -3.47
N THR A 91 5.37 8.77 -3.40
CA THR A 91 5.33 7.88 -2.22
C THR A 91 5.73 6.43 -2.53
N SER A 92 6.09 6.12 -3.78
CA SER A 92 6.60 4.79 -4.13
C SER A 92 7.93 4.47 -3.45
N HIS A 93 8.21 3.18 -3.29
CA HIS A 93 9.40 2.67 -2.63
C HIS A 93 10.06 1.55 -3.45
N VAL A 94 11.37 1.41 -3.30
CA VAL A 94 12.16 0.38 -4.00
C VAL A 94 12.74 -0.58 -2.98
N TYR A 95 12.16 -1.78 -2.92
CA TYR A 95 12.64 -2.86 -2.08
C TYR A 95 13.84 -3.57 -2.72
N THR A 96 14.82 -3.95 -1.90
CA THR A 96 16.06 -4.63 -2.36
C THR A 96 16.07 -6.13 -2.08
N GLN A 97 15.06 -6.63 -1.34
CA GLN A 97 14.91 -8.04 -0.97
C GLN A 97 13.50 -8.52 -1.32
N THR A 98 13.39 -9.80 -1.65
CA THR A 98 12.10 -10.49 -1.85
C THR A 98 11.49 -10.80 -0.50
N GLY A 99 10.16 -10.67 -0.40
CA GLY A 99 9.42 -10.99 0.81
C GLY A 99 8.16 -10.15 0.95
N ILE A 100 7.46 -10.40 2.07
CA ILE A 100 6.28 -9.65 2.48
C ILE A 100 6.73 -8.60 3.49
N PHE A 101 6.43 -7.34 3.20
CA PHE A 101 6.76 -6.23 4.06
C PHE A 101 5.48 -5.60 4.62
N PRO A 102 5.32 -5.54 5.97
CA PRO A 102 4.22 -4.81 6.57
C PRO A 102 4.45 -3.32 6.40
N VAL A 103 3.56 -2.67 5.66
CA VAL A 103 3.61 -1.22 5.44
C VAL A 103 2.70 -0.54 6.44
N ALA A 104 3.26 0.38 7.22
CA ALA A 104 2.54 1.18 8.19
C ALA A 104 2.63 2.66 7.84
N VAL A 105 1.55 3.40 8.06
CA VAL A 105 1.58 4.86 7.93
C VAL A 105 0.97 5.50 9.16
N THR A 106 1.64 6.55 9.66
CA THR A 106 1.08 7.45 10.67
C THR A 106 0.68 8.76 10.00
N THR A 107 -0.61 9.11 10.09
CA THR A 107 -1.15 10.35 9.54
C THR A 107 -1.24 11.40 10.65
N THR A 108 -0.63 12.55 10.42
CA THR A 108 -0.68 13.71 11.32
C THR A 108 -1.79 14.67 10.86
N PHE A 109 -2.71 14.95 11.76
CA PHE A 109 -3.84 15.85 11.54
C PHE A 109 -3.61 17.19 12.23
N ILE A 110 -3.97 18.28 11.53
CA ILE A 110 -4.32 19.56 12.14
C ILE A 110 -5.84 19.61 12.33
N GLY A 111 -6.32 20.48 13.21
CA GLY A 111 -7.75 20.58 13.45
C GLY A 111 -8.25 22.01 13.63
N GLU A 112 -9.54 22.18 13.42
CA GLU A 112 -10.29 23.39 13.70
C GLU A 112 -11.55 23.00 14.49
N TYR A 113 -12.04 23.90 15.34
CA TYR A 113 -13.29 23.71 16.05
C TYR A 113 -14.21 24.91 15.89
N ARG A 114 -15.51 24.70 16.07
CA ARG A 114 -16.48 25.78 16.20
C ARG A 114 -17.51 25.48 17.28
N LEU A 115 -17.92 26.55 17.97
CA LEU A 115 -19.08 26.53 18.86
C LEU A 115 -20.36 26.74 18.02
N PRO A 116 -21.55 26.41 18.56
CA PRO A 116 -22.81 26.58 17.84
C PRO A 116 -23.00 28.02 17.34
N GLY A 117 -23.12 28.19 16.03
CA GLY A 117 -23.26 29.49 15.37
C GLY A 117 -21.98 30.34 15.29
N GLY A 118 -20.83 29.80 15.71
CA GLY A 118 -19.53 30.47 15.63
C GLY A 118 -18.76 30.18 14.33
N ALA A 119 -17.64 30.89 14.15
CA ALA A 119 -16.68 30.62 13.08
C ALA A 119 -15.72 29.50 13.46
N TRP A 120 -15.11 28.86 12.45
CA TRP A 120 -14.03 27.89 12.65
C TRP A 120 -12.80 28.57 13.27
N THR A 121 -12.24 27.94 14.30
CA THR A 121 -11.06 28.40 15.03
C THR A 121 -10.00 27.28 15.03
N PRO A 122 -8.74 27.56 14.67
CA PRO A 122 -7.68 26.55 14.69
C PRO A 122 -7.45 25.97 16.09
N ILE A 123 -7.23 24.66 16.15
CA ILE A 123 -6.76 23.95 17.33
C ILE A 123 -5.23 24.03 17.34
N SER A 124 -4.64 24.48 18.45
CA SER A 124 -3.19 24.45 18.62
C SER A 124 -2.72 23.02 18.87
N GLY A 125 -1.87 22.50 17.99
CA GLY A 125 -1.29 21.17 18.07
C GLY A 125 -1.68 20.28 16.90
N THR A 126 -1.24 19.02 16.98
CA THR A 126 -1.52 18.00 15.98
C THR A 126 -1.89 16.69 16.67
N ALA A 127 -2.54 15.80 15.92
CA ALA A 127 -2.81 14.44 16.35
C ALA A 127 -2.19 13.45 15.36
N ALA A 128 -1.32 12.58 15.84
CA ALA A 128 -0.75 11.48 15.06
C ALA A 128 -1.62 10.24 15.25
N VAL A 129 -2.15 9.70 14.16
CA VAL A 129 -3.06 8.55 14.18
C VAL A 129 -2.56 7.50 13.19
N PRO A 130 -2.36 6.24 13.61
CA PRO A 130 -1.97 5.17 12.69
C PRO A 130 -3.11 4.87 11.71
N ALA A 131 -2.77 4.72 10.44
CA ALA A 131 -3.64 4.16 9.42
C ALA A 131 -3.77 2.64 9.61
N SER A 132 -4.79 2.05 8.99
CA SER A 132 -4.84 0.59 8.83
C SER A 132 -3.65 0.15 7.96
N PRO A 133 -2.86 -0.85 8.39
CA PRO A 133 -1.65 -1.25 7.67
C PRO A 133 -1.99 -1.97 6.35
N GLY A 134 -0.99 -2.04 5.48
CA GLY A 134 -1.04 -2.82 4.24
C GLY A 134 0.15 -3.78 4.15
N GLU A 135 0.18 -4.63 3.13
CA GLU A 135 1.30 -5.52 2.86
C GLU A 135 1.82 -5.31 1.45
N ALA A 136 3.13 -5.07 1.33
CA ALA A 136 3.82 -5.12 0.05
C ALA A 136 4.40 -6.52 -0.16
N ASP A 137 4.04 -7.18 -1.26
CA ASP A 137 4.46 -8.53 -1.59
C ASP A 137 5.47 -8.46 -2.75
N ILE A 138 6.75 -8.55 -2.41
CA ILE A 138 7.84 -8.21 -3.31
C ILE A 138 8.52 -9.46 -3.83
N TRP A 139 8.48 -9.62 -5.16
CA TRP A 139 8.98 -10.79 -5.86
C TRP A 139 10.23 -10.50 -6.67
N LYS A 140 10.89 -11.55 -7.12
CA LYS A 140 11.99 -11.47 -8.07
C LYS A 140 11.57 -12.15 -9.37
N LEU A 141 11.79 -11.47 -10.48
CA LEU A 141 11.69 -12.07 -11.80
C LEU A 141 13.02 -12.74 -12.17
N ASP A 142 13.01 -14.04 -12.42
CA ASP A 142 14.13 -14.77 -13.04
C ASP A 142 13.70 -15.24 -14.44
N HIS A 143 14.53 -15.00 -15.45
CA HIS A 143 14.27 -15.43 -16.82
C HIS A 143 15.52 -16.10 -17.39
N ARG A 144 15.32 -17.16 -18.15
CA ARG A 144 16.41 -17.84 -18.86
C ARG A 144 15.98 -18.15 -20.28
N GLN A 145 16.94 -18.03 -21.19
CA GLN A 145 16.78 -18.56 -22.54
C GLN A 145 17.02 -20.06 -22.49
N VAL A 146 16.08 -20.81 -23.06
CA VAL A 146 16.16 -22.26 -23.19
C VAL A 146 16.07 -22.63 -24.66
N SER A 147 16.72 -23.73 -25.03
CA SER A 147 16.69 -24.26 -26.40
C SER A 147 16.49 -25.76 -26.35
N GLY A 148 15.68 -26.29 -27.26
CA GLY A 148 15.36 -27.72 -27.34
C GLY A 148 14.00 -28.06 -26.71
N GLU A 149 13.67 -29.35 -26.75
CA GLU A 149 12.43 -29.89 -26.20
C GLU A 149 12.54 -30.13 -24.68
N CYS A 150 11.41 -30.04 -23.97
CA CYS A 150 11.31 -30.47 -22.58
C CYS A 150 11.34 -32.00 -22.47
N ARG A 151 12.56 -32.56 -22.44
CA ARG A 151 12.79 -34.01 -22.29
C ARG A 151 13.15 -34.42 -20.86
N ASP A 152 13.50 -33.46 -20.01
CA ASP A 152 13.88 -33.66 -18.62
C ASP A 152 13.25 -32.56 -17.76
N THR A 153 12.69 -32.93 -16.60
CA THR A 153 12.09 -31.99 -15.65
C THR A 153 13.13 -31.13 -14.93
N SER A 154 14.41 -31.50 -14.95
CA SER A 154 15.47 -30.65 -14.41
C SER A 154 15.81 -29.46 -15.33
N TYR A 155 15.33 -29.45 -16.57
CA TYR A 155 15.53 -28.34 -17.49
C TYR A 155 14.66 -27.15 -17.10
N TRP A 156 15.21 -25.95 -17.26
CA TRP A 156 14.53 -24.71 -16.89
C TRP A 156 13.18 -24.58 -17.63
N GLY A 157 12.09 -24.37 -16.90
CA GLY A 157 10.75 -24.25 -17.45
C GLY A 157 10.09 -25.56 -17.86
N CYS A 158 10.76 -26.71 -17.66
CA CYS A 158 10.21 -28.05 -17.95
C CYS A 158 9.74 -28.79 -16.70
N ASN A 159 9.85 -28.16 -15.52
CA ASN A 159 9.53 -28.71 -14.21
C ASN A 159 8.04 -28.63 -13.83
N GLY A 160 7.14 -28.37 -14.80
CA GLY A 160 5.71 -28.18 -14.53
C GLY A 160 5.39 -26.80 -13.93
N PRO A 161 4.12 -26.54 -13.55
CA PRO A 161 3.77 -25.31 -12.83
C PRO A 161 4.55 -25.22 -11.52
N VAL A 162 4.77 -24.01 -11.03
CA VAL A 162 5.46 -23.79 -9.75
C VAL A 162 4.59 -24.38 -8.64
N GLU A 163 5.01 -25.49 -8.04
CA GLU A 163 4.40 -25.99 -6.82
C GLU A 163 4.79 -25.06 -5.66
N ILE A 164 3.79 -24.50 -5.00
CA ILE A 164 4.00 -23.63 -3.84
C ILE A 164 4.21 -24.54 -2.63
N GLY A 165 5.34 -24.36 -1.92
CA GLY A 165 5.67 -25.17 -0.76
C GLY A 165 4.65 -25.03 0.37
N PRO A 166 4.52 -26.01 1.29
CA PRO A 166 3.62 -25.89 2.43
C PRO A 166 3.95 -24.66 3.29
N GLY A 167 3.01 -23.70 3.35
CA GLY A 167 3.16 -22.44 4.10
C GLY A 167 3.64 -21.25 3.27
N ASP A 168 4.03 -21.46 2.02
CA ASP A 168 4.23 -20.38 1.05
C ASP A 168 2.87 -19.92 0.52
N ARG A 169 2.74 -18.62 0.24
CA ARG A 169 1.55 -18.06 -0.39
C ARG A 169 1.89 -17.56 -1.79
N PRO A 170 1.09 -17.90 -2.82
CA PRO A 170 1.25 -17.26 -4.11
C PRO A 170 0.97 -15.75 -3.97
N PRO A 171 1.50 -14.91 -4.88
CA PRO A 171 1.07 -13.53 -4.98
C PRO A 171 -0.44 -13.43 -5.03
N GLU A 172 -1.04 -12.44 -4.37
CA GLU A 172 -2.50 -12.31 -4.34
C GLU A 172 -3.12 -12.17 -5.75
N ILE A 173 -2.38 -11.54 -6.67
CA ILE A 173 -2.74 -11.41 -8.08
C ILE A 173 -2.81 -12.74 -8.85
N PHE A 174 -2.30 -13.83 -8.28
CA PHE A 174 -2.35 -15.19 -8.83
C PHE A 174 -3.03 -16.18 -7.88
N ALA A 175 -3.62 -15.72 -6.77
CA ALA A 175 -4.18 -16.62 -5.76
C ALA A 175 -5.33 -17.49 -6.29
N ASP A 176 -6.06 -17.02 -7.30
CA ASP A 176 -7.12 -17.77 -7.98
C ASP A 176 -6.61 -18.90 -8.89
N GLN A 177 -5.29 -18.95 -9.13
CA GLN A 177 -4.63 -19.98 -9.92
C GLN A 177 -4.10 -21.15 -9.08
N TYR A 178 -4.37 -21.17 -7.77
CA TYR A 178 -3.91 -22.23 -6.87
C TYR A 178 -5.04 -22.70 -5.96
N ASP A 179 -5.07 -24.01 -5.64
CA ASP A 179 -5.97 -24.57 -4.63
C ASP A 179 -5.43 -24.36 -3.20
N GLU A 180 -6.24 -24.71 -2.19
CA GLU A 180 -5.87 -24.63 -0.76
C GLU A 180 -4.65 -25.50 -0.40
N SER A 181 -4.28 -26.45 -1.26
CA SER A 181 -3.11 -27.33 -1.08
C SER A 181 -1.85 -26.80 -1.78
N GLY A 182 -1.92 -25.62 -2.42
CA GLY A 182 -0.81 -25.01 -3.14
C GLY A 182 -0.57 -25.58 -4.55
N ASN A 183 -1.49 -26.40 -5.06
CA ASN A 183 -1.41 -26.93 -6.42
C ASN A 183 -1.94 -25.89 -7.41
N TYR A 184 -1.26 -25.76 -8.54
CA TYR A 184 -1.72 -24.89 -9.62
C TYR A 184 -3.01 -25.43 -10.27
N THR A 185 -4.05 -24.60 -10.33
CA THR A 185 -5.38 -24.87 -10.89
C THR A 185 -5.75 -23.93 -12.03
N GLY A 186 -4.79 -23.18 -12.57
CA GLY A 186 -5.01 -22.25 -13.68
C GLY A 186 -5.62 -22.90 -14.94
N PRO A 187 -6.05 -22.08 -15.92
CA PRO A 187 -6.75 -22.54 -17.11
C PRO A 187 -5.97 -23.52 -18.00
#